data_AF-A0A0S8CKY3-F1
#
_entry.id   AF-A0A0S8CKY3-F1
#
_cell.length_a   1.000
_cell.length_b   1.000
_cell.length_c   1.000
_cell.angle_alpha   90.00
_cell.angle_beta   90.00
_cell.angle_gamma   90.00
#
_symmetry.space_group_name_H-M   'P 1'
#
loop_
_entity.id
_entity.type
_entity.pdbx_description
1 polymer ?
#
loop_
_entity_poly.entity_id
_entity_poly.type
_entity_poly.pdbx_seq_one_letter_code
_entity_poly.pdbx_strand_id
1 'polypeptide(L)'
;MKNEIKFGTDGWRGIIARDFTFDNVRVCAQGTADYLKKSGMSAQGLIIGYDTRFASEDFAAAAAEVTAANGIKTYLCNKATPTPVVSYGVLAKKAAGAIIITASHNPGAWNGFKYKDQHGSSAPDDITDEMIEAIERILPKGPPERMPLEEAMG
;
A
#
# COMPACT_ATOMS: atom_id res chain seq x y z
N MET A 1 -17.01 -15.38 2.97
CA MET A 1 -16.06 -15.49 4.11
C MET A 1 -15.31 -14.17 4.18
N LYS A 2 -15.12 -13.59 5.38
CA LYS A 2 -14.25 -12.43 5.56
C LYS A 2 -12.81 -12.90 5.34
N ASN A 3 -12.16 -12.43 4.29
CA ASN A 3 -10.73 -12.68 4.12
C ASN A 3 -9.99 -11.80 5.12
N GLU A 4 -9.32 -12.43 6.09
CA GLU A 4 -8.75 -11.76 7.26
C GLU A 4 -7.45 -11.03 6.85
N ILE A 5 -7.49 -9.69 6.82
CA ILE A 5 -6.30 -8.85 6.67
C ILE A 5 -5.66 -8.77 8.05
N LYS A 6 -4.52 -9.44 8.24
CA LYS A 6 -3.78 -9.45 9.50
C LYS A 6 -2.38 -8.90 9.31
N PHE A 7 -2.14 -7.69 9.80
CA PHE A 7 -0.82 -7.09 9.79
C PHE A 7 0.07 -7.73 10.85
N GLY A 8 1.32 -8.00 10.48
CA GLY A 8 2.41 -8.29 11.41
C GLY A 8 3.42 -7.15 11.43
N THR A 9 4.58 -7.39 12.05
CA THR A 9 5.65 -6.41 12.28
C THR A 9 6.16 -5.69 11.01
N ASP A 10 5.98 -6.27 9.83
CA ASP A 10 6.45 -5.69 8.57
C ASP A 10 5.39 -5.85 7.46
N GLY A 11 4.17 -5.41 7.79
CA GLY A 11 3.03 -5.38 6.89
C GLY A 11 2.15 -6.63 6.96
N TRP A 12 1.18 -6.68 6.05
CA TRP A 12 0.31 -7.83 5.86
C TRP A 12 0.88 -8.76 4.78
N ARG A 13 0.80 -10.08 4.99
CA ARG A 13 1.14 -11.11 4.00
C ARG A 13 -0.02 -12.09 3.86
N GLY A 14 -0.26 -12.54 2.63
CA GLY A 14 -1.32 -13.49 2.33
C GLY A 14 -1.00 -14.34 1.11
N ILE A 15 -1.71 -15.47 0.96
CA ILE A 15 -1.62 -16.30 -0.25
C ILE A 15 -2.41 -15.62 -1.38
N ILE A 16 -1.79 -15.46 -2.55
CA ILE A 16 -2.41 -14.83 -3.72
C ILE A 16 -3.70 -15.56 -4.08
N ALA A 17 -4.72 -14.79 -4.45
CA ALA A 17 -6.08 -15.24 -4.82
C ALA A 17 -6.89 -15.93 -3.70
N ARG A 18 -6.27 -16.28 -2.57
CA ARG A 18 -6.98 -16.75 -1.36
C ARG A 18 -7.18 -15.61 -0.36
N ASP A 19 -6.07 -15.08 0.13
CA ASP A 19 -6.04 -14.04 1.16
C ASP A 19 -5.64 -12.70 0.54
N PHE A 20 -4.62 -12.71 -0.34
CA PHE A 20 -4.12 -11.52 -1.02
C PHE A 20 -4.87 -11.32 -2.35
N THR A 21 -5.96 -10.57 -2.28
CA THR A 21 -6.86 -10.24 -3.41
C THR A 21 -6.81 -8.75 -3.74
N PHE A 22 -7.27 -8.38 -4.93
CA PHE A 22 -7.37 -6.98 -5.34
C PHE A 22 -8.23 -6.16 -4.37
N ASP A 23 -9.35 -6.72 -3.92
CA ASP A 23 -10.25 -6.03 -3.00
C ASP A 23 -9.57 -5.75 -1.66
N ASN A 24 -8.83 -6.72 -1.12
CA ASN A 24 -8.09 -6.52 0.12
C ASN A 24 -6.95 -5.51 -0.04
N VAL A 25 -6.23 -5.51 -1.17
CA VAL A 25 -5.21 -4.50 -1.46
C VAL A 25 -5.81 -3.09 -1.53
N ARG A 26 -6.99 -2.94 -2.16
CA ARG A 26 -7.70 -1.66 -2.21
C ARG A 26 -8.14 -1.19 -0.82
N VAL A 27 -8.63 -2.11 0.03
CA VAL A 27 -8.98 -1.79 1.42
C VAL A 27 -7.76 -1.32 2.21
N CYS A 28 -6.61 -1.99 2.05
CA CYS A 28 -5.35 -1.54 2.64
C CYS A 28 -4.94 -0.15 2.14
N ALA A 29 -5.01 0.10 0.83
CA ALA A 29 -4.68 1.38 0.23
C ALA A 29 -5.60 2.52 0.72
N GLN A 30 -6.89 2.26 0.89
CA GLN A 30 -7.83 3.23 1.45
C GLN A 30 -7.52 3.53 2.92
N GLY A 31 -7.20 2.52 3.72
CA GLY A 31 -6.82 2.75 5.12
C GLY A 31 -5.50 3.53 5.25
N THR A 32 -4.52 3.28 4.37
CA THR A 32 -3.33 4.12 4.26
C THR A 32 -3.70 5.56 3.87
N ALA A 33 -4.61 5.77 2.92
CA ALA A 33 -5.03 7.11 2.52
C ALA A 33 -5.72 7.88 3.66
N ASP A 34 -6.61 7.22 4.40
CA ASP A 34 -7.31 7.78 5.55
C ASP A 34 -6.33 8.15 6.68
N TYR A 35 -5.36 7.28 6.96
CA TYR A 35 -4.26 7.55 7.89
C TYR A 35 -3.49 8.81 7.48
N LEU A 36 -3.02 8.88 6.22
CA LEU A 36 -2.26 10.04 5.73
C LEU A 36 -3.05 11.35 5.80
N LYS A 37 -4.36 11.32 5.54
CA LYS A 37 -5.25 12.47 5.70
C LYS A 37 -5.36 12.90 7.16
N LYS A 38 -5.60 11.94 8.07
CA LYS A 38 -5.71 12.19 9.52
C LYS A 38 -4.40 12.76 10.09
N SER A 39 -3.26 12.28 9.63
CA SER A 39 -1.94 12.75 10.06
C SER A 39 -1.49 14.06 9.38
N GLY A 40 -2.29 14.64 8.49
CA GLY A 40 -1.94 15.88 7.79
C GLY A 40 -0.81 15.74 6.77
N MET A 41 -0.51 14.52 6.32
CA MET A 41 0.60 14.21 5.41
C MET A 41 0.17 13.98 3.96
N SER A 42 -1.14 13.96 3.67
CA SER A 42 -1.68 13.66 2.32
C SER A 42 -1.10 14.52 1.19
N ALA A 43 -0.72 15.77 1.47
CA ALA A 43 -0.14 16.68 0.48
C ALA A 43 1.30 16.33 0.07
N GLN A 44 2.03 15.51 0.85
CA GLN A 44 3.42 15.13 0.57
C GLN A 44 3.51 14.01 -0.50
N GLY A 45 2.39 13.34 -0.76
CA GLY A 45 2.30 12.23 -1.72
C GLY A 45 2.82 10.90 -1.17
N LEU A 46 2.68 9.85 -1.96
CA LEU A 46 2.94 8.46 -1.57
C LEU A 46 3.67 7.72 -2.71
N ILE A 47 4.77 7.02 -2.39
CA ILE A 47 5.45 6.14 -3.35
C ILE A 47 4.79 4.76 -3.34
N ILE A 48 4.62 4.13 -4.48
CA ILE A 48 4.13 2.75 -4.57
C ILE A 48 5.12 1.94 -5.43
N GLY A 49 5.68 0.88 -4.85
CA GLY A 49 6.59 -0.03 -5.53
C GLY A 49 6.20 -1.49 -5.36
N TYR A 50 6.84 -2.37 -6.13
CA TYR A 50 6.52 -3.79 -6.14
C TYR A 50 7.70 -4.67 -6.56
N ASP A 51 7.66 -5.95 -6.21
CA ASP A 51 8.65 -6.96 -6.61
C ASP A 51 8.19 -7.82 -7.81
N THR A 52 8.93 -8.85 -8.16
CA THR A 52 8.67 -9.70 -9.34
C THR A 52 7.66 -10.83 -9.10
N ARG A 53 6.92 -10.83 -7.99
CA ARG A 53 5.91 -11.88 -7.72
C ARG A 53 4.74 -11.78 -8.69
N PHE A 54 4.02 -12.88 -8.83
CA PHE A 54 2.84 -12.95 -9.68
C PHE A 54 1.84 -11.83 -9.32
N ALA A 55 1.40 -11.07 -10.34
CA ALA A 55 0.49 -9.94 -10.24
C ALA A 55 0.90 -8.79 -9.29
N SER A 56 2.17 -8.74 -8.83
CA SER A 56 2.66 -7.64 -7.97
C SER A 56 2.50 -6.26 -8.61
N GLU A 57 2.70 -6.17 -9.92
CA GLU A 57 2.47 -4.96 -10.72
C GLU A 57 1.00 -4.54 -10.68
N ASP A 58 0.08 -5.47 -10.93
CA ASP A 58 -1.36 -5.20 -10.95
C ASP A 58 -1.87 -4.82 -9.55
N PHE A 59 -1.36 -5.45 -8.50
CA PHE A 59 -1.69 -5.07 -7.13
C PHE A 59 -1.18 -3.67 -6.77
N ALA A 60 0.02 -3.29 -7.24
CA ALA A 60 0.54 -1.95 -7.04
C ALA A 60 -0.28 -0.90 -7.79
N ALA A 61 -0.71 -1.22 -9.02
CA ALA A 61 -1.67 -0.40 -9.77
C ALA A 61 -2.99 -0.24 -9.01
N ALA A 62 -3.57 -1.33 -8.48
CA ALA A 62 -4.81 -1.27 -7.71
C ALA A 62 -4.70 -0.41 -6.44
N ALA A 63 -3.54 -0.41 -5.78
CA ALA A 63 -3.28 0.51 -4.68
C ALA A 63 -3.21 1.97 -5.17
N ALA A 64 -2.54 2.22 -6.31
CA ALA A 64 -2.42 3.55 -6.90
C ALA A 64 -3.77 4.15 -7.33
N GLU A 65 -4.66 3.34 -7.92
CA GLU A 65 -6.02 3.73 -8.28
C GLU A 65 -6.79 4.33 -7.09
N VAL A 66 -6.65 3.72 -5.91
CA VAL A 66 -7.33 4.14 -4.68
C VAL A 66 -6.66 5.36 -4.06
N THR A 67 -5.34 5.39 -3.97
CA THR A 67 -4.61 6.51 -3.34
C THR A 67 -4.78 7.80 -4.14
N ALA A 68 -4.75 7.71 -5.48
CA ALA A 68 -5.00 8.83 -6.37
C ALA A 68 -6.46 9.31 -6.29
N ALA A 69 -7.45 8.40 -6.25
CA ALA A 69 -8.86 8.74 -6.04
C ALA A 69 -9.09 9.52 -4.73
N ASN A 70 -8.25 9.27 -3.73
CA ASN A 70 -8.29 9.98 -2.45
C ASN A 70 -7.61 11.35 -2.47
N GLY A 71 -7.15 11.84 -3.63
CA GLY A 71 -6.47 13.13 -3.77
C GLY A 71 -5.02 13.14 -3.29
N ILE A 72 -4.40 11.96 -3.14
CA ILE A 72 -3.00 11.84 -2.72
C ILE A 72 -2.13 11.69 -3.97
N LYS A 73 -1.14 12.58 -4.12
CA LYS A 73 -0.17 12.49 -5.22
C LYS A 73 0.56 11.16 -5.15
N THR A 74 0.35 10.31 -6.14
CA THR A 74 0.85 8.93 -6.14
C THR A 74 1.99 8.77 -7.13
N TYR A 75 3.11 8.21 -6.68
CA TYR A 75 4.26 7.91 -7.51
C TYR A 75 4.41 6.38 -7.64
N LEU A 76 3.85 5.81 -8.70
CA LEU A 76 3.98 4.39 -8.99
C LEU A 76 5.31 4.10 -9.71
N CYS A 77 6.09 3.13 -9.21
CA CYS A 77 7.26 2.63 -9.92
C CYS A 77 6.83 1.97 -11.23
N ASN A 78 7.52 2.28 -12.33
CA ASN A 78 7.19 1.76 -13.67
C ASN A 78 7.76 0.36 -13.98
N LYS A 79 8.42 -0.26 -13.00
CA LYS A 79 8.97 -1.61 -13.08
C LYS A 79 9.19 -2.16 -11.68
N ALA A 80 9.39 -3.48 -11.58
CA ALA A 80 9.80 -4.11 -10.33
C ALA A 80 11.02 -3.41 -9.74
N THR A 81 10.89 -2.96 -8.49
CA THR A 81 11.83 -2.05 -7.83
C THR A 81 12.17 -2.57 -6.44
N PRO A 82 13.46 -2.79 -6.11
CA PRO A 82 13.84 -3.28 -4.79
C PRO A 82 13.37 -2.35 -3.66
N THR A 83 12.94 -2.93 -2.54
CA THR A 83 12.56 -2.21 -1.32
C THR A 83 13.48 -1.03 -0.95
N PRO A 84 14.82 -1.14 -0.93
CA PRO A 84 15.69 -0.01 -0.58
C PRO A 84 15.61 1.16 -1.58
N VAL A 85 15.32 0.89 -2.86
CA VAL A 85 15.13 1.95 -3.87
C VAL A 85 13.80 2.66 -3.63
N VAL A 86 12.74 1.94 -3.27
CA VAL A 86 11.45 2.55 -2.90
C VAL A 86 11.60 3.39 -1.63
N SER A 87 12.26 2.88 -0.59
CA SER A 87 12.58 3.62 0.64
C SER A 87 13.40 4.88 0.36
N TYR A 88 14.41 4.80 -0.50
CA TYR A 88 15.17 5.98 -0.92
C TYR A 88 14.28 6.99 -1.68
N GLY A 89 13.35 6.50 -2.49
CA GLY A 89 12.37 7.32 -3.20
C GLY A 89 11.53 8.20 -2.27
N VAL A 90 11.18 7.70 -1.09
CA VAL A 90 10.46 8.48 -0.06
C VAL A 90 11.26 9.73 0.32
N LEU A 91 12.53 9.54 0.68
CA LEU A 91 13.43 10.62 1.07
C LEU A 91 13.67 11.60 -0.09
N ALA A 92 13.92 11.06 -1.30
CA ALA A 92 14.23 11.86 -2.48
C ALA A 92 13.03 12.72 -2.94
N LYS A 93 11.80 12.23 -2.76
CA LYS A 93 10.58 12.95 -3.12
C LYS A 93 9.95 13.73 -1.96
N LYS A 94 10.50 13.59 -0.74
CA LYS A 94 9.88 14.09 0.51
C LYS A 94 8.42 13.64 0.62
N ALA A 95 8.19 12.35 0.31
CA ALA A 95 6.88 11.75 0.36
C ALA A 95 6.49 11.41 1.81
N ALA A 96 5.19 11.27 2.05
CA ALA A 96 4.67 10.87 3.36
C ALA A 96 5.05 9.43 3.75
N GLY A 97 5.39 8.61 2.76
CA GLY A 97 5.75 7.21 2.94
C GLY A 97 5.80 6.43 1.64
N ALA A 98 5.75 5.11 1.77
CA ALA A 98 5.59 4.22 0.63
C ALA A 98 4.74 2.98 0.93
N ILE A 99 3.99 2.52 -0.07
CA ILE A 99 3.44 1.16 -0.14
C ILE A 99 4.42 0.30 -0.95
N ILE A 100 4.72 -0.90 -0.45
CA ILE A 100 5.58 -1.86 -1.16
C ILE A 100 4.88 -3.20 -1.25
N ILE A 101 4.57 -3.63 -2.48
CA ILE A 101 3.96 -4.92 -2.77
C ILE A 101 5.04 -5.99 -2.86
N THR A 102 5.22 -6.74 -1.76
CA THR A 102 6.22 -7.82 -1.66
C THR A 102 5.97 -8.68 -0.42
N ALA A 103 6.18 -9.99 -0.55
CA ALA A 103 6.33 -10.89 0.59
C ALA A 103 7.80 -11.25 0.90
N SER A 104 8.77 -10.50 0.36
CA SER A 104 10.21 -10.65 0.61
C SER A 104 10.73 -12.08 0.33
N HIS A 105 11.02 -12.87 1.37
CA HIS A 105 11.56 -14.22 1.27
C HIS A 105 10.49 -15.32 1.35
N ASN A 106 9.20 -14.97 1.54
CA ASN A 106 8.13 -15.96 1.55
C ASN A 106 8.03 -16.69 0.19
N PRO A 107 7.48 -17.92 0.15
CA PRO A 107 7.28 -18.65 -1.11
C PRO A 107 6.53 -17.83 -2.17
N GLY A 108 6.73 -18.15 -3.45
CA GLY A 108 6.20 -17.37 -4.58
C GLY A 108 4.67 -17.24 -4.64
N ALA A 109 3.93 -18.16 -4.01
CA ALA A 109 2.47 -18.10 -3.89
C ALA A 109 1.97 -17.02 -2.91
N TRP A 110 2.86 -16.40 -2.14
CA TRP A 110 2.54 -15.33 -1.20
C TRP A 110 2.82 -13.97 -1.82
N ASN A 111 2.03 -12.98 -1.44
CA ASN A 111 2.36 -11.57 -1.64
C ASN A 111 2.12 -10.80 -0.33
N GLY A 112 2.48 -9.51 -0.31
CA GLY A 112 2.37 -8.70 0.89
C GLY A 112 2.21 -7.22 0.60
N PHE A 113 1.63 -6.51 1.56
CA PHE A 113 1.43 -5.08 1.54
C PHE A 113 2.21 -4.51 2.73
N LYS A 114 3.27 -3.75 2.44
CA LYS A 114 4.11 -3.11 3.45
C LYS A 114 3.99 -1.60 3.38
N TYR A 115 4.10 -0.96 4.52
CA TYR A 115 4.18 0.50 4.62
C TYR A 115 5.58 0.93 5.11
N LYS A 116 6.12 1.97 4.47
CA LYS A 116 7.28 2.72 4.93
C LYS A 116 6.84 4.13 5.31
N ASP A 117 7.36 4.64 6.41
CA ASP A 117 7.06 6.00 6.87
C ASP A 117 7.82 7.06 6.06
N GLN A 118 7.63 8.33 6.42
CA GLN A 118 8.31 9.50 5.83
C GLN A 118 9.85 9.45 5.94
N HIS A 119 10.41 8.60 6.80
CA HIS A 119 11.85 8.37 6.93
C HIS A 119 12.35 7.23 6.02
N GLY A 120 11.46 6.64 5.21
CA GLY A 120 11.75 5.50 4.34
C GLY A 120 11.99 4.21 5.13
N SER A 121 11.70 4.19 6.42
CA SER A 121 11.94 3.07 7.34
C SER A 121 10.67 2.26 7.53
N SER A 122 10.78 1.03 8.07
CA SER A 122 9.58 0.34 8.55
C SER A 122 8.93 1.22 9.60
N ALA A 123 7.63 1.43 9.47
CA ALA A 123 6.88 2.20 10.44
C ALA A 123 6.99 1.54 11.83
N PRO A 124 7.21 2.31 12.91
CA PRO A 124 7.13 1.81 14.26
C PRO A 124 5.71 1.33 14.60
N ASP A 125 5.61 0.47 15.61
CA ASP A 125 4.39 -0.28 15.93
C ASP A 125 3.16 0.63 16.09
N ASP A 126 3.33 1.79 16.73
CA ASP A 126 2.29 2.80 16.95
C ASP A 126 1.72 3.40 15.65
N ILE A 127 2.59 3.68 14.66
CA ILE A 127 2.17 4.16 13.34
C ILE A 127 1.44 3.06 12.57
N THR A 128 1.94 1.83 12.63
CA THR A 128 1.25 0.69 12.01
C THR A 128 -0.10 0.45 12.65
N ASP A 129 -0.26 0.59 13.97
CA ASP A 129 -1.52 0.36 14.66
C ASP A 129 -2.60 1.34 14.22
N GLU A 130 -2.30 2.64 14.09
CA GLU A 130 -3.28 3.61 13.58
C GLU A 130 -3.72 3.32 12.14
N MET A 131 -2.77 2.91 11.29
CA MET A 131 -3.08 2.52 9.92
C MET A 131 -3.92 1.23 9.88
N ILE A 132 -3.58 0.24 10.71
CA ILE A 132 -4.30 -1.03 10.83
C ILE A 132 -5.74 -0.76 11.29
N GLU A 133 -5.93 0.06 12.31
CA GLU A 133 -7.26 0.46 12.77
C GLU A 133 -8.08 1.13 11.66
N ALA A 134 -7.45 1.98 10.84
CA ALA A 134 -8.13 2.60 9.70
C ALA A 134 -8.59 1.55 8.67
N ILE A 135 -7.72 0.57 8.36
CA ILE A 135 -8.01 -0.54 7.44
C ILE A 135 -9.18 -1.39 7.96
N GLU A 136 -9.18 -1.75 9.24
CA GLU A 136 -10.24 -2.58 9.84
C GLU A 136 -11.61 -1.89 9.82
N ARG A 137 -11.65 -0.55 9.92
CA ARG A 137 -12.90 0.24 9.85
C ARG A 137 -13.50 0.34 8.45
N ILE A 138 -12.76 -0.01 7.38
CA ILE A 138 -13.22 0.09 5.99
C ILE A 138 -13.95 -1.17 5.54
N LEU A 139 -13.52 -2.34 6.02
CA LEU A 139 -14.13 -3.64 5.70
C LEU A 139 -15.68 -3.68 5.74
N PRO A 140 -16.40 -2.92 6.59
CA PRO A 140 -17.87 -2.89 6.60
C PRO A 140 -18.53 -1.92 5.60
N LYS A 141 -17.78 -1.01 4.95
CA LYS A 141 -18.35 0.17 4.25
C LYS A 141 -18.57 0.00 2.73
N GLY A 142 -18.24 -1.16 2.16
CA GLY A 142 -18.27 -1.39 0.72
C GLY A 142 -16.91 -1.16 0.05
N PRO A 143 -16.81 -1.31 -1.29
CA PRO A 143 -15.55 -1.19 -2.00
C PRO A 143 -15.01 0.26 -1.93
N PRO A 144 -13.69 0.46 -1.75
CA PRO A 144 -13.08 1.78 -1.77
C PRO A 144 -13.32 2.56 -3.07
N GLU A 145 -13.32 3.89 -2.97
CA GLU A 145 -13.27 4.76 -4.14
C GLU A 145 -11.98 4.52 -4.91
N ARG A 146 -12.08 4.51 -6.25
CA ARG A 146 -10.96 4.31 -7.16
C ARG A 146 -11.21 5.05 -8.46
N MET A 147 -10.13 5.43 -9.13
CA MET A 147 -10.14 5.97 -10.50
C MET A 147 -9.32 5.05 -11.42
N PRO A 148 -9.56 5.06 -12.75
CA PRO A 148 -8.74 4.32 -13.69
C PRO A 148 -7.25 4.67 -13.54
N LEU A 149 -6.36 3.69 -13.70
CA LEU A 149 -4.92 3.90 -13.54
C LEU A 149 -4.38 5.02 -14.45
N GLU A 150 -4.91 5.14 -15.66
CA GLU A 150 -4.54 6.18 -16.63
C GLU A 150 -4.84 7.58 -16.09
N GLU A 151 -5.98 7.76 -15.42
CA GLU A 151 -6.34 9.01 -14.75
C GLU A 151 -5.51 9.21 -13.48
N ALA A 152 -5.23 8.13 -12.74
CA ALA A 152 -4.45 8.17 -11.50
C ALA A 152 -3.01 8.66 -11.73
N MET A 153 -2.41 8.33 -12.88
CA MET A 153 -1.02 8.64 -13.24
C MET A 153 -0.88 9.86 -14.16
N GLY A 154 -1.99 10.52 -14.51
CA GLY A 154 -2.04 11.70 -15.38
C GLY A 154 -1.58 13.02 -14.76
#